data_AF-A0A7J3SK78-F1
#
_entry.id   AF-A0A7J3SK78-F1
#
_cell.length_a   1.000
_cell.length_b   1.000
_cell.length_c   1.000
_cell.angle_alpha   90.00
_cell.angle_beta   90.00
_cell.angle_gamma   90.00
#
_symmetry.space_group_name_H-M   'P 1'
#
loop_
_entity.id
_entity.type
_entity.pdbx_description
1 polymer ?
#
loop_
_entity_poly.entity_id
_entity_poly.type
_entity_poly.pdbx_seq_one_letter_code
_entity_poly.pdbx_strand_id
1 'polypeptide(L)'
;MEKVYQAIKKYLDERDAAREEMLARGREIIRLSGNAISKMLSSDLKGAEDELKKMRSIVESLSFSLKDYPELFNSTPCWNALAEHVEAESLYKVLIGEGVPSYEELGVPIVPYVLGLADLIGELRRVALEEVKKGRIGNAWML
;
A
#
# COMPACT_ATOMS: atom_id res chain seq x y z
N MET A 1 4.80 -23.83 37.79
CA MET A 1 5.48 -23.67 36.48
C MET A 1 4.54 -23.89 35.30
N GLU A 2 3.74 -24.95 35.28
CA GLU A 2 2.81 -25.24 34.17
C GLU A 2 1.89 -24.07 33.76
N LYS A 3 1.23 -23.41 34.72
CA LYS A 3 0.36 -22.25 34.42
C LYS A 3 1.10 -21.09 33.74
N VAL A 4 2.35 -20.85 34.12
CA VAL A 4 3.18 -19.78 33.54
C VAL A 4 3.57 -20.16 32.11
N TYR A 5 3.96 -21.41 31.88
CA TYR A 5 4.25 -21.93 30.55
C TYR A 5 3.04 -21.81 29.61
N GLN A 6 1.86 -22.24 30.04
CA GLN A 6 0.64 -22.16 29.22
C GLN A 6 0.25 -20.72 28.88
N ALA A 7 0.41 -19.79 29.82
CA ALA A 7 0.15 -18.37 29.58
C ALA A 7 1.13 -17.78 28.55
N ILE A 8 2.42 -18.08 28.67
CA ILE A 8 3.44 -17.64 27.71
C ILE A 8 3.18 -18.25 26.33
N LYS A 9 2.88 -19.54 26.26
CA LYS A 9 2.59 -20.23 25.00
C LYS A 9 1.41 -19.58 24.29
N LYS A 10 0.28 -19.39 24.98
CA LYS A 10 -0.90 -18.72 24.43
C LYS A 10 -0.57 -17.32 23.89
N TYR A 11 0.18 -16.53 24.65
CA TYR A 11 0.61 -15.20 24.24
C TYR A 11 1.44 -15.20 22.96
N LEU A 12 2.35 -16.17 22.80
CA LEU A 12 3.18 -16.30 21.60
C LEU A 12 2.38 -16.81 20.41
N ASP A 13 1.52 -17.82 20.61
CA ASP A 13 0.69 -18.41 19.56
C ASP A 13 -0.27 -17.36 18.94
N GLU A 14 -0.89 -16.50 19.76
CA GLU A 14 -1.76 -15.41 19.30
C GLU A 14 -1.00 -14.40 18.42
N ARG A 15 0.22 -14.03 18.82
CA ARG A 15 1.06 -13.08 18.09
C ARG A 15 1.62 -13.67 16.80
N ASP A 16 1.98 -14.94 16.82
CA ASP A 16 2.47 -15.64 15.63
C ASP A 16 1.37 -15.73 14.56
N ALA A 17 0.15 -16.09 14.97
CA ALA A 17 -1.01 -16.10 14.07
C ALA A 17 -1.29 -14.71 13.47
N ALA A 18 -1.28 -13.64 14.29
CA ALA A 18 -1.48 -12.27 13.81
C ALA A 18 -0.36 -11.82 12.84
N ARG A 19 0.89 -12.24 13.09
CA ARG A 19 2.01 -11.96 12.20
C ARG A 19 1.85 -12.65 10.84
N GLU A 20 1.50 -13.94 10.83
CA GLU A 20 1.30 -14.68 9.58
C GLU A 20 0.16 -14.09 8.74
N GLU A 21 -0.93 -13.67 9.38
CA GLU A 21 -2.01 -12.96 8.71
C GLU A 21 -1.54 -11.62 8.12
N MET A 22 -0.79 -10.82 8.88
CA MET A 22 -0.19 -9.58 8.37
C MET A 22 0.72 -9.84 7.16
N LEU A 23 1.58 -10.86 7.22
CA LEU A 23 2.47 -11.18 6.09
C LEU A 23 1.67 -11.60 4.86
N ALA A 24 0.60 -12.37 5.03
CA ALA A 24 -0.27 -12.78 3.94
C ALA A 24 -0.99 -11.59 3.29
N ARG A 25 -1.64 -10.74 4.09
CA ARG A 25 -2.32 -9.52 3.62
C ARG A 25 -1.33 -8.54 2.99
N GLY A 26 -0.15 -8.38 3.56
CA GLY A 26 0.91 -7.52 3.02
C GLY A 26 1.34 -7.94 1.62
N ARG A 27 1.53 -9.25 1.37
CA ARG A 27 1.81 -9.76 0.02
C ARG A 27 0.68 -9.49 -0.95
N GLU A 28 -0.57 -9.56 -0.50
CA GLU A 28 -1.73 -9.26 -1.34
C GLU A 28 -1.80 -7.77 -1.71
N ILE A 29 -1.53 -6.88 -0.75
CA ILE A 29 -1.43 -5.42 -0.99
C ILE A 29 -0.37 -5.13 -2.05
N ILE A 30 0.85 -5.68 -1.90
CA ILE A 30 1.94 -5.50 -2.87
C ILE A 30 1.52 -5.97 -4.26
N ARG A 31 0.85 -7.13 -4.37
CA ARG A 31 0.35 -7.65 -5.65
C ARG A 31 -0.69 -6.72 -6.28
N LEU A 32 -1.62 -6.21 -5.49
CA LEU A 32 -2.67 -5.31 -5.98
C LEU A 32 -2.12 -3.94 -6.37
N SER A 33 -1.16 -3.40 -5.61
CA SER A 33 -0.39 -2.19 -5.95
C SER A 33 0.26 -2.34 -7.34
N GLY A 34 1.06 -3.38 -7.53
CA GLY A 34 1.73 -3.63 -8.81
C GLY A 34 0.76 -3.82 -9.98
N ASN A 35 -0.39 -4.47 -9.76
CA ASN A 35 -1.46 -4.58 -10.75
C ASN A 35 -2.06 -3.22 -11.11
N ALA A 36 -2.38 -2.40 -10.11
CA ALA A 36 -2.97 -1.08 -10.30
C ALA A 36 -2.02 -0.17 -11.09
N ILE A 37 -0.73 -0.13 -10.70
CA ILE A 37 0.33 0.62 -11.41
C ILE A 37 0.47 0.15 -12.86
N SER A 38 0.53 -1.17 -13.09
CA SER A 38 0.60 -1.73 -14.45
C SER A 38 -0.58 -1.32 -15.33
N LYS A 39 -1.78 -1.23 -14.74
CA LYS A 39 -2.99 -0.77 -15.43
C LYS A 39 -2.95 0.72 -15.72
N MET A 40 -2.50 1.54 -14.77
CA MET A 40 -2.29 2.97 -14.97
C MET A 40 -1.32 3.26 -16.11
N LEU A 41 -0.18 2.55 -16.18
CA LEU A 41 0.81 2.67 -17.25
C LEU A 41 0.25 2.31 -18.65
N SER A 42 -0.68 1.35 -18.69
CA SER A 42 -1.38 0.95 -19.91
C SER A 42 -2.65 1.77 -20.19
N SER A 43 -2.87 2.86 -19.43
CA SER A 43 -4.02 3.77 -19.54
C SER A 43 -5.38 3.13 -19.21
N ASP A 44 -5.41 1.98 -18.53
CA ASP A 44 -6.61 1.34 -17.98
C ASP A 44 -6.93 1.88 -16.56
N LEU A 45 -7.39 3.14 -16.49
CA LEU A 45 -7.71 3.78 -15.20
C LEU A 45 -8.89 3.11 -14.48
N LYS A 46 -9.87 2.59 -15.23
CA LYS A 46 -11.02 1.92 -14.64
C LYS A 46 -10.61 0.61 -13.96
N GLY A 47 -9.81 -0.22 -14.64
CA GLY A 47 -9.29 -1.43 -14.04
C GLY A 47 -8.34 -1.15 -12.88
N ALA A 48 -7.57 -0.07 -12.94
CA ALA A 48 -6.71 0.35 -11.82
C ALA A 48 -7.56 0.67 -10.58
N GLU A 49 -8.64 1.44 -10.75
CA GLU A 49 -9.58 1.76 -9.67
C GLU A 49 -10.19 0.51 -9.02
N ASP A 50 -10.52 -0.51 -9.81
CA ASP A 50 -11.05 -1.78 -9.32
C ASP A 50 -10.03 -2.55 -8.45
N GLU A 51 -8.73 -2.49 -8.79
CA GLU A 51 -7.67 -3.09 -7.98
C GLU A 51 -7.44 -2.29 -6.69
N LEU A 52 -7.44 -0.95 -6.78
CA LEU A 52 -7.32 -0.05 -5.63
C LEU A 52 -8.46 -0.26 -4.62
N LYS A 53 -9.70 -0.44 -5.07
CA LYS A 53 -10.86 -0.73 -4.19
C LYS A 53 -10.66 -2.01 -3.37
N LYS A 54 -10.14 -3.07 -4.00
CA LYS A 54 -9.82 -4.32 -3.29
C LYS A 54 -8.69 -4.10 -2.29
N MET A 55 -7.66 -3.37 -2.70
CA MET A 55 -6.52 -3.06 -1.85
C MET A 55 -6.93 -2.27 -0.61
N ARG A 56 -7.76 -1.22 -0.76
CA ARG A 56 -8.32 -0.45 0.38
C ARG A 56 -9.02 -1.35 1.39
N SER A 57 -9.86 -2.27 0.92
CA SER A 57 -10.56 -3.22 1.78
C SER A 57 -9.58 -4.10 2.59
N ILE A 58 -8.46 -4.50 1.97
CA ILE A 58 -7.43 -5.30 2.66
C ILE A 58 -6.65 -4.43 3.67
N VAL A 59 -6.29 -3.20 3.32
CA VAL A 59 -5.60 -2.26 4.22
C VAL A 59 -6.44 -1.94 5.45
N GLU A 60 -7.75 -1.68 5.27
CA GLU A 60 -8.70 -1.47 6.36
C GLU A 60 -8.76 -2.70 7.28
N SER A 61 -8.91 -3.89 6.69
CA SER A 61 -8.97 -5.14 7.47
C SER A 61 -7.67 -5.45 8.22
N LEU A 62 -6.52 -5.14 7.63
CA LEU A 62 -5.20 -5.31 8.24
C LEU A 62 -5.00 -4.34 9.40
N SER A 63 -5.37 -3.07 9.22
CA SER A 63 -5.27 -2.05 10.26
C SER A 63 -6.18 -2.38 11.45
N PHE A 64 -7.37 -2.93 11.18
CA PHE A 64 -8.27 -3.40 12.22
C PHE A 64 -7.72 -4.63 12.96
N SER A 65 -7.22 -5.65 12.25
CA SER A 65 -6.73 -6.89 12.87
C SER A 65 -5.45 -6.69 13.71
N LEU A 66 -4.66 -5.65 13.40
CA LEU A 66 -3.43 -5.32 14.12
C LEU A 66 -3.59 -4.29 15.23
N LYS A 67 -4.81 -3.83 15.52
CA LYS A 67 -5.06 -2.82 16.56
C LYS A 67 -4.52 -3.22 17.94
N ASP A 68 -4.58 -4.51 18.26
CA ASP A 68 -4.08 -5.06 19.53
C ASP A 68 -2.61 -5.51 19.47
N TYR A 69 -1.95 -5.36 18.31
CA TYR A 69 -0.57 -5.77 18.05
C TYR A 69 0.26 -4.61 17.46
N PRO A 70 0.47 -3.52 18.22
CA PRO A 70 1.15 -2.33 17.71
C PRO A 70 2.59 -2.60 17.25
N GLU A 71 3.27 -3.61 17.79
CA GLU A 71 4.61 -4.00 17.33
C GLU A 71 4.60 -4.65 15.94
N LEU A 72 3.48 -5.27 15.54
CA LEU A 72 3.31 -5.82 14.20
C LEU A 72 2.90 -4.72 13.21
N PHE A 73 2.00 -3.82 13.64
CA PHE A 73 1.60 -2.67 12.83
C PHE A 73 2.76 -1.71 12.54
N ASN A 74 3.68 -1.55 13.50
CA ASN A 74 4.90 -0.74 13.33
C ASN A 74 6.12 -1.56 12.87
N SER A 75 5.89 -2.71 12.25
CA SER A 75 6.98 -3.54 11.72
C SER A 75 7.29 -3.21 10.26
N THR A 76 8.54 -3.43 9.85
CA THR A 76 8.99 -3.20 8.48
C THR A 76 8.13 -3.90 7.40
N PRO A 77 7.72 -5.18 7.54
CA PRO A 77 6.86 -5.80 6.54
C PRO A 77 5.50 -5.11 6.39
N CYS A 78 4.91 -4.63 7.49
CA CYS A 78 3.67 -3.87 7.45
C CYS A 78 3.88 -2.52 6.77
N TRP A 79 4.93 -1.78 7.16
CA TRP A 79 5.26 -0.49 6.55
C TRP A 79 5.53 -0.60 5.04
N ASN A 80 6.25 -1.62 4.59
CA ASN A 80 6.50 -1.83 3.17
C ASN A 80 5.18 -2.03 2.40
N ALA A 81 4.26 -2.85 2.92
CA ALA A 81 2.96 -3.04 2.29
C ALA A 81 2.11 -1.75 2.27
N LEU A 82 2.13 -0.97 3.36
CA LEU A 82 1.40 0.29 3.43
C LEU A 82 2.04 1.38 2.54
N ALA A 83 3.36 1.38 2.35
CA ALA A 83 4.04 2.28 1.43
C ALA A 83 3.62 2.04 -0.03
N GLU A 84 3.51 0.77 -0.42
CA GLU A 84 2.99 0.35 -1.74
C GLU A 84 1.53 0.80 -1.96
N HIS A 85 0.70 0.70 -0.91
CA HIS A 85 -0.65 1.24 -0.94
C HIS A 85 -0.66 2.76 -1.19
N VAL A 86 0.21 3.49 -0.49
CA VAL A 86 0.34 4.95 -0.63
C VAL A 86 0.80 5.34 -2.03
N GLU A 87 1.82 4.66 -2.56
CA GLU A 87 2.34 4.91 -3.91
C GLU A 87 1.21 4.75 -4.95
N ALA A 88 0.52 3.62 -4.94
CA ALA A 88 -0.51 3.31 -5.94
C ALA A 88 -1.73 4.24 -5.85
N GLU A 89 -2.24 4.53 -4.65
CA GLU A 89 -3.36 5.47 -4.47
C GLU A 89 -2.97 6.90 -4.87
N SER A 90 -1.77 7.35 -4.47
CA SER A 90 -1.29 8.69 -4.79
C SER A 90 -1.06 8.86 -6.29
N LEU A 91 -0.47 7.85 -6.94
CA LEU A 91 -0.29 7.86 -8.39
C LEU A 91 -1.64 7.98 -9.10
N TYR A 92 -2.62 7.17 -8.70
CA TYR A 92 -3.95 7.21 -9.30
C TYR A 92 -4.60 8.58 -9.17
N LYS A 93 -4.60 9.16 -7.95
CA LYS A 93 -5.17 10.49 -7.71
C LYS A 93 -4.47 11.59 -8.52
N VAL A 94 -3.14 11.53 -8.65
CA VAL A 94 -2.39 12.47 -9.50
C VAL A 94 -2.81 12.33 -10.97
N LEU A 95 -2.94 11.10 -11.48
CA LEU A 95 -3.31 10.86 -12.88
C LEU A 95 -4.73 11.31 -13.24
N ILE A 96 -5.65 11.34 -12.26
CA ILE A 96 -7.02 11.86 -12.45
C ILE A 96 -7.17 13.35 -12.08
N GLY A 97 -6.07 14.02 -11.69
CA GLY A 97 -6.06 15.44 -11.38
C GLY A 97 -6.56 15.82 -9.98
N GLU A 98 -6.62 14.87 -9.05
CA GLU A 98 -7.01 15.09 -7.64
C GLU A 98 -5.82 15.42 -6.72
N GLY A 99 -4.59 15.31 -7.23
CA GLY A 99 -3.38 15.59 -6.44
C GLY A 99 -3.00 14.46 -5.47
N VAL A 100 -2.10 14.74 -4.55
CA VAL A 100 -1.61 13.74 -3.57
C VAL A 100 -2.53 13.72 -2.34
N PRO A 101 -3.10 12.56 -1.97
CA PRO A 101 -3.93 12.43 -0.76
C PRO A 101 -3.09 12.59 0.52
N SER A 102 -3.73 13.04 1.59
CA SER A 102 -3.14 13.06 2.94
C SER A 102 -3.01 11.65 3.55
N TYR A 103 -2.17 11.51 4.57
CA TYR A 103 -2.01 10.21 5.26
C TYR A 103 -3.28 9.81 6.01
N GLU A 104 -4.07 10.78 6.49
CA GLU A 104 -5.37 10.55 7.12
C GLU A 104 -6.40 10.01 6.13
N GLU A 105 -6.45 10.54 4.91
CA GLU A 105 -7.34 10.04 3.86
C GLU A 105 -7.03 8.59 3.47
N LEU A 106 -5.75 8.21 3.52
CA LEU A 106 -5.29 6.86 3.21
C LEU A 106 -5.36 5.90 4.42
N GLY A 107 -5.62 6.41 5.63
CA GLY A 107 -5.67 5.59 6.84
C GLY A 107 -4.34 4.93 7.21
N VAL A 108 -3.21 5.55 6.86
CA VAL A 108 -1.87 5.00 7.09
C VAL A 108 -1.06 5.82 8.10
N PRO A 109 -0.09 5.23 8.81
CA PRO A 109 0.85 6.00 9.63
C PRO A 109 1.79 6.88 8.79
N ILE A 110 2.36 7.91 9.43
CA ILE A 110 3.25 8.89 8.75
C ILE A 110 4.48 8.23 8.12
N VAL A 111 5.07 7.22 8.77
CA VAL A 111 6.29 6.57 8.26
C VAL A 111 6.08 5.89 6.89
N PRO A 112 5.15 4.93 6.74
CA PRO A 112 4.87 4.34 5.42
C PRO A 112 4.32 5.35 4.41
N TYR A 113 3.63 6.40 4.85
CA TYR A 113 3.21 7.48 3.97
C TYR A 113 4.40 8.18 3.30
N VAL A 114 5.39 8.62 4.08
CA VAL A 114 6.58 9.27 3.54
C VAL A 114 7.37 8.32 2.63
N LEU A 115 7.46 7.04 2.99
CA LEU A 115 8.12 6.03 2.15
C LEU A 115 7.42 5.87 0.79
N GLY A 116 6.09 5.70 0.77
CA GLY A 116 5.33 5.57 -0.46
C GLY A 116 5.37 6.83 -1.34
N LEU A 117 5.43 8.02 -0.74
CA LEU A 117 5.64 9.25 -1.50
C LEU A 117 7.04 9.34 -2.13
N ALA A 118 8.06 8.77 -1.49
CA ALA A 118 9.40 8.71 -2.07
C ALA A 118 9.42 7.81 -3.32
N ASP A 119 8.71 6.68 -3.26
CA ASP A 119 8.58 5.75 -4.39
C ASP A 119 7.73 6.33 -5.53
N LEU A 120 6.64 7.05 -5.19
CA LEU A 120 5.78 7.77 -6.15
C LEU A 120 6.57 8.66 -7.12
N ILE A 121 7.62 9.33 -6.66
CA ILE A 121 8.47 10.19 -7.52
C ILE A 121 9.07 9.35 -8.67
N GLY A 122 9.51 8.13 -8.37
CA GLY A 122 10.06 7.20 -9.34
C GLY A 122 9.03 6.75 -10.37
N GLU A 123 7.79 6.52 -9.95
CA GLU A 123 6.71 6.05 -10.81
C GLU A 123 6.11 7.18 -11.66
N LEU A 124 6.00 8.41 -11.15
CA LEU A 124 5.64 9.59 -11.95
C LEU A 124 6.62 9.80 -13.11
N ARG A 125 7.93 9.69 -12.84
CA ARG A 125 8.95 9.71 -13.88
C ARG A 125 8.72 8.61 -14.92
N ARG A 126 8.34 7.41 -14.49
CA ARG A 126 8.06 6.29 -15.39
C ARG A 126 6.85 6.57 -16.28
N VAL A 127 5.76 7.09 -15.72
CA VAL A 127 4.58 7.51 -16.50
C VAL A 127 4.96 8.59 -17.52
N ALA A 128 5.70 9.62 -17.11
CA ALA A 128 6.13 10.69 -18.01
C ALA A 128 6.96 10.14 -19.19
N LEU A 129 7.88 9.20 -18.94
CA LEU A 129 8.67 8.56 -19.99
C LEU A 129 7.79 7.70 -20.93
N GLU A 130 6.79 7.01 -20.40
CA GLU A 130 5.84 6.25 -21.24
C GLU A 130 4.98 7.17 -22.12
N GLU A 131 4.56 8.33 -21.63
CA GLU A 131 3.85 9.33 -22.44
C GLU A 131 4.75 9.92 -23.54
N VAL A 132 6.02 10.21 -23.24
CA VAL A 132 7.02 10.66 -24.23
C VAL A 132 7.21 9.61 -25.33
N LYS A 133 7.34 8.32 -24.98
CA LYS A 133 7.45 7.22 -25.97
C LYS A 133 6.24 7.15 -26.90
N LYS A 134 5.06 7.50 -26.41
CA LYS A 134 3.80 7.54 -27.19
C LYS A 134 3.64 8.85 -27.99
N GLY A 135 4.63 9.76 -27.94
CA GLY A 135 4.59 11.06 -28.62
C GLY A 135 3.73 12.11 -27.91
N ARG A 136 3.26 11.85 -26.69
CA ARG A 136 2.32 12.70 -25.93
C ARG A 136 3.07 13.61 -24.95
N ILE A 137 3.94 14.47 -25.50
CA ILE A 137 4.83 15.34 -24.71
C ILE A 137 4.04 16.29 -23.78
N GLY A 138 2.88 16.79 -24.23
CA GLY A 138 2.03 17.66 -23.41
C GLY A 138 1.55 16.98 -22.13
N ASN A 139 1.17 15.70 -22.19
CA ASN A 139 0.76 14.94 -21.01
C ASN A 139 1.92 14.73 -20.05
N ALA A 140 3.12 14.42 -20.58
CA ALA A 140 4.32 14.25 -19.76
C ALA A 140 4.73 15.52 -19.01
N TRP A 141 4.43 16.70 -19.55
CA TRP A 141 4.74 17.99 -18.93
C TRP A 141 3.79 18.37 -17.78
N MET A 142 2.59 17.78 -17.74
CA MET A 142 1.59 18.09 -16.71
C MET A 142 1.69 17.19 -15.46
N LEU A 143 2.56 16.18 -15.49
CA LEU A 143 2.86 15.30 -14.36
C LEU A 143 3.95 15.91 -13.47
#